data_AF-A0A7Y7DU59-F1
#
_entry.id   AF-A0A7Y7DU59-F1
#
_cell.length_a   1.000
_cell.length_b   1.000
_cell.length_c   1.000
_cell.angle_alpha   90.00
_cell.angle_beta   90.00
_cell.angle_gamma   90.00
#
_symmetry.space_group_name_H-M   'P 1'
#
loop_
_entity.id
_entity.type
_entity.pdbx_description
1 polymer ?
#
loop_
_entity_poly.entity_id
_entity_poly.type
_entity_poly.pdbx_seq_one_letter_code
_entity_poly.pdbx_strand_id
1 'polypeptide(L)' 'MNIQLTDEEKIKVLNGDDLYGIMQKILLRAERIDRDREHFWIVGLANNNRILFIE' A
#
# COMPACT_ATOMS: atom_id res chain seq x y z
N MET A 1 8.24 4.02 -7.08
CA MET A 1 7.63 2.86 -7.78
C MET A 1 6.21 3.31 -8.12
N ASN A 2 5.45 2.69 -9.03
CA ASN A 2 4.03 3.05 -9.14
C ASN A 2 3.22 1.77 -8.96
N ILE A 3 2.67 1.58 -7.76
CA ILE A 3 1.98 0.36 -7.38
C ILE A 3 0.54 0.47 -7.86
N GLN A 4 0.14 -0.42 -8.78
CA GLN A 4 -1.25 -0.48 -9.20
C GLN A 4 -2.12 -1.02 -8.07
N LEU A 5 -3.04 -0.18 -7.58
CA LEU A 5 -4.03 -0.52 -6.58
C LEU A 5 -5.35 -0.87 -7.26
N THR A 6 -6.00 -1.92 -6.77
CA THR A 6 -7.40 -2.19 -7.13
C THR A 6 -8.33 -1.24 -6.40
N ASP A 7 -9.59 -1.14 -6.82
CA ASP A 7 -10.55 -0.26 -6.15
C ASP A 7 -10.90 -0.75 -4.73
N GLU A 8 -10.76 -2.06 -4.47
CA GLU A 8 -10.87 -2.64 -3.13
C GLU A 8 -9.69 -2.27 -2.21
N GLU A 9 -8.55 -1.88 -2.77
CA GLU A 9 -7.36 -1.47 -2.02
C GLU A 9 -7.34 0.03 -1.72
N LYS A 10 -8.17 0.81 -2.43
CA LYS A 10 -8.39 2.23 -2.13
C LYS A 10 -9.34 2.40 -0.96
N ILE A 11 -9.03 1.82 0.19
CA ILE A 11 -9.88 1.89 1.38
C ILE A 11 -9.72 3.22 2.12
N LYS A 12 -10.63 3.48 3.06
CA LYS A 12 -10.44 4.51 4.08
C LYS A 12 -9.54 3.96 5.18
N VAL A 13 -8.44 4.65 5.45
CA VAL A 13 -7.50 4.32 6.52
C VAL A 13 -8.00 4.91 7.83
N LEU A 14 -8.21 4.06 8.82
CA LEU A 14 -8.59 4.42 10.18
C LEU A 14 -7.39 4.30 11.12
N ASN A 15 -6.53 3.30 10.91
CA ASN A 15 -5.36 3.04 11.76
C ASN A 15 -4.24 2.31 10.99
N GLY A 16 -3.22 1.88 11.73
CA GLY A 16 -2.06 1.18 11.17
C GLY A 16 -2.35 -0.23 10.65
N ASP A 17 -3.36 -0.92 11.17
CA ASP A 17 -3.71 -2.29 10.75
C ASP A 17 -4.26 -2.29 9.32
N ASP A 18 -5.01 -1.24 8.96
CA ASP A 18 -5.51 -1.04 7.59
C ASP A 18 -4.35 -0.92 6.58
N LEU A 19 -3.33 -0.14 6.93
CA LEU A 19 -2.14 0.05 6.08
C LEU A 19 -1.31 -1.23 6.04
N TYR A 20 -1.11 -1.90 7.17
CA TYR A 20 -0.36 -3.15 7.26
C TYR A 20 -0.93 -4.21 6.30
N GLY A 21 -2.25 -4.41 6.32
CA GLY A 21 -2.91 -5.38 5.44
C GLY A 21 -2.71 -5.09 3.94
N ILE A 22 -2.74 -3.81 3.55
CA ILE A 22 -2.48 -3.40 2.15
C ILE A 22 -1.01 -3.60 1.80
N MET A 23 -0.10 -3.15 2.67
CA MET A 23 1.34 -3.26 2.47
C MET A 23 1.79 -4.72 2.35
N GLN A 24 1.22 -5.64 3.14
CA GLN A 24 1.49 -7.07 2.97
C GLN A 24 1.05 -7.60 1.60
N LYS A 25 -0.13 -7.22 1.11
CA LYS A 25 -0.61 -7.64 -0.22
C LYS A 25 0.31 -7.11 -1.34
N ILE A 26 0.77 -5.86 -1.22
CA ILE A 26 1.72 -5.26 -2.16
C ILE A 26 3.06 -6.03 -2.13
N LEU A 27 3.60 -6.31 -0.95
CA LEU A 27 4.85 -7.05 -0.80
C LEU A 27 4.76 -8.47 -1.39
N LEU A 28 3.62 -9.14 -1.21
CA LEU A 28 3.37 -10.47 -1.78
C LEU A 28 3.26 -10.48 -3.32
N ARG A 29 3.01 -9.32 -3.95
CA ARG A 29 3.03 -9.16 -5.41
C ARG A 29 4.44 -8.89 -5.96
N ALA A 30 5.35 -8.36 -5.13
CA ALA A 30 6.71 -8.09 -5.54
C ALA A 30 7.47 -9.40 -5.86
N GLU A 31 8.51 -9.28 -6.70
CA GLU A 31 9.39 -10.40 -7.03
C GLU A 31 10.03 -10.97 -5.76
N ARG A 32 10.21 -12.29 -5.71
CA ARG A 32 10.68 -12.98 -4.50
C ARG A 32 12.03 -12.45 -3.99
N ILE A 33 12.90 -12.02 -4.90
CA ILE A 33 14.23 -11.48 -4.59
C ILE A 33 14.14 -10.08 -3.95
N ASP A 34 13.10 -9.31 -4.26
CA ASP A 34 12.93 -7.97 -3.74
C ASP A 34 12.24 -7.94 -2.38
N ARG A 35 11.46 -8.97 -2.01
CA ARG A 35 10.69 -9.00 -0.74
C ARG A 35 11.54 -8.93 0.53
N ASP A 36 12.78 -9.40 0.47
CA ASP A 36 13.71 -9.41 1.61
C ASP A 36 14.54 -8.11 1.70
N ARG A 37 14.25 -7.13 0.83
CA ARG A 37 14.90 -5.83 0.83
C ARG A 37 14.13 -4.84 1.69
N GLU A 38 14.80 -3.75 2.03
CA GLU A 38 14.11 -2.61 2.64
C GLU A 38 13.19 -1.95 1.62
N HIS A 39 11.95 -1.72 2.03
CA HIS A 39 10.97 -1.02 1.24
C HIS A 39 10.55 0.27 1.95
N PHE A 40 10.57 1.36 1.20
CA PHE A 40 10.00 2.62 1.62
C PHE A 40 8.85 2.96 0.69
N TRP A 41 7.68 3.22 1.26
CA TRP A 41 6.48 3.58 0.50
C TRP A 41 5.96 4.94 0.92
N ILE A 42 5.47 5.70 -0.04
CA ILE A 42 4.73 6.94 0.20
C ILE A 42 3.26 6.66 -0.06
N VAL A 43 2.39 6.96 0.91
CA VAL A 43 0.95 6.78 0.79
C VAL A 43 0.28 8.15 0.66
N GLY A 44 -0.35 8.39 -0.48
CA GLY A 44 -1.17 9.59 -0.70
C GLY A 44 -2.60 9.36 -0.24
N LEU A 45 -3.12 10.22 0.64
CA LEU A 45 -4.49 10.15 1.15
C LEU A 45 -5.33 11.33 0.67
N ALA A 46 -6.61 11.07 0.40
CA ALA A 46 -7.62 12.11 0.28
C ALA A 46 -7.95 12.73 1.65
N ASN A 47 -8.61 13.90 1.66
CA ASN A 47 -9.01 14.59 2.90
C ASN A 47 -9.90 13.76 3.85
N ASN A 48 -10.52 12.68 3.35
CA ASN A 48 -11.32 11.75 4.15
C ASN A 48 -10.55 10.47 4.54
N ASN A 49 -9.22 10.48 4.44
CA ASN A 49 -8.29 9.38 4.68
C ASN A 49 -8.43 8.18 3.73
N ARG A 50 -9.05 8.35 2.56
CA ARG A 50 -9.09 7.30 1.53
C ARG A 50 -7.77 7.28 0.75
N ILE A 51 -7.23 6.09 0.50
CA ILE A 51 -6.00 5.94 -0.30
C ILE A 51 -6.26 6.38 -1.73
N LEU A 52 -5.38 7.26 -2.23
CA LEU A 52 -5.35 7.71 -3.61
C LEU A 52 -4.28 6.95 -4.41
N PHE A 53 -3.08 6.83 -3.84
CA PHE A 53 -1.95 6.13 -4.47
C PHE A 53 -0.93 5.64 -3.42
N ILE A 54 -0.09 4.70 -3.85
CA ILE A 54 1.09 4.23 -3.12
C ILE A 54 2.27 4.15 -4.10
N GLU A 55 3.42 4.73 -3.73
CA GLU A 55 4.65 4.79 -4.56
C GLU A 55 5.89 4.21 -3.89
#